data_AF-A0A6B2ER02-F1
#
_entry.id   AF-A0A6B2ER02-F1
#
_cell.length_a   1.000
_cell.length_b   1.000
_cell.length_c   1.000
_cell.angle_alpha   90.00
_cell.angle_beta   90.00
_cell.angle_gamma   90.00
#
_symmetry.space_group_name_H-M   'P 1'
#
loop_
_entity.id
_entity.type
_entity.pdbx_description
1 polymer ?
#
loop_
_entity_poly.entity_id
_entity_poly.type
_entity_poly.pdbx_seq_one_letter_code
_entity_poly.pdbx_strand_id
1 'polypeptide(L)' 'MTNIVFNTPEVLPFEDGIGHQFLVINHDNDYLVATAFFDELSGFLCFMTNVGPIHPHEYKKWALLPTVKD' A
#
# COMPACT_ATOMS: atom_id res chain seq x y z
N MET A 1 13.48 -6.20 -15.74
CA MET A 1 13.31 -6.09 -14.28
C MET A 1 12.37 -4.93 -14.02
N THR A 2 11.23 -5.17 -13.40
CA THR A 2 10.32 -4.09 -13.01
C THR A 2 10.91 -3.44 -11.77
N ASN A 3 11.29 -2.17 -11.85
CA ASN A 3 11.81 -1.44 -10.69
C ASN A 3 10.65 -1.14 -9.74
N ILE A 4 10.77 -1.60 -8.49
CA ILE A 4 9.83 -1.27 -7.42
C ILE A 4 10.21 0.12 -6.89
N VAL A 5 9.27 1.06 -6.99
CA VAL A 5 9.45 2.43 -6.48
C VAL A 5 8.74 2.53 -5.13
N PHE A 6 9.50 2.93 -4.11
CA PHE A 6 8.97 3.14 -2.77
C PHE A 6 8.58 4.61 -2.58
N ASN A 7 7.33 4.81 -2.15
CA ASN A 7 6.74 6.07 -1.79
C ASN A 7 6.68 6.22 -0.27
N THR A 8 6.69 7.46 0.20
CA THR A 8 6.51 7.79 1.62
C THR A 8 5.01 7.83 1.98
N PRO A 9 4.64 7.87 3.26
CA PRO A 9 3.23 7.88 3.67
C PRO A 9 2.43 9.11 3.24
N GLU A 10 3.10 10.23 2.96
CA GLU A 10 2.47 11.46 2.45
C GLU A 10 1.98 11.31 1.00
N VAL A 11 2.51 10.34 0.26
CA VAL A 11 2.02 9.98 -1.07
C VAL A 11 0.92 8.94 -0.89
N LEU A 12 -0.29 9.30 -1.29
CA LEU A 12 -1.45 8.42 -1.18
C LEU A 12 -1.49 7.42 -2.35
N PRO A 13 -1.94 6.17 -2.12
CA PRO A 13 -2.33 5.27 -3.19
C PRO A 13 -3.43 5.89 -4.07
N PHE A 14 -3.47 5.48 -5.33
CA PHE A 14 -4.44 5.95 -6.32
C PHE A 14 -5.59 4.94 -6.45
N GLU A 15 -6.78 5.44 -6.75
CA GLU A 15 -8.00 4.62 -6.86
C GLU A 15 -7.95 3.57 -7.97
N ASP A 16 -7.29 3.87 -9.10
CA ASP A 16 -7.08 2.88 -10.16
C ASP A 16 -6.23 1.68 -9.69
N GLY A 17 -5.68 1.75 -8.47
CA GLY A 17 -5.00 0.67 -7.76
C GLY A 17 -5.93 -0.22 -6.92
N ILE A 18 -7.25 -0.08 -7.00
CA ILE A 18 -8.20 -1.00 -6.34
C ILE A 18 -7.93 -2.43 -6.83
N GLY A 19 -7.76 -3.35 -5.88
CA GLY A 19 -7.43 -4.75 -6.16
C GLY A 19 -5.94 -5.00 -6.45
N HIS A 20 -5.11 -3.96 -6.55
CA HIS A 20 -3.67 -4.13 -6.60
C HIS A 20 -3.09 -4.43 -5.21
N GLN A 21 -1.97 -5.14 -5.23
CA GLN A 21 -1.20 -5.41 -4.03
C GLN A 21 -0.10 -4.38 -3.86
N PHE A 22 0.11 -3.97 -2.62
CA PHE A 22 1.13 -3.04 -2.21
C PHE A 22 2.05 -3.72 -1.20
N LEU A 23 3.34 -3.44 -1.29
CA LEU A 23 4.31 -3.77 -0.27
C LEU A 23 4.39 -2.60 0.71
N VAL A 24 4.06 -2.81 1.97
CA VAL A 24 4.12 -1.79 3.03
C VAL A 24 5.27 -2.14 3.96
N ILE A 25 6.14 -1.18 4.27
CA ILE A 25 7.27 -1.37 5.18
C ILE A 25 7.03 -0.56 6.44
N ASN A 26 7.06 -1.21 7.60
CA ASN A 26 6.84 -0.58 8.90
C ASN A 26 8.10 0.16 9.42
N HIS A 27 8.03 0.74 10.61
CA HIS A 27 9.15 1.47 11.22
C HIS A 27 10.33 0.58 11.62
N ASP A 28 10.08 -0.70 11.90
CA ASP A 28 11.10 -1.72 12.21
C ASP A 28 11.79 -2.27 10.95
N ASN A 29 11.35 -1.85 9.76
CA ASN A 29 11.76 -2.33 8.44
C ASN A 29 11.30 -3.76 8.09
N ASP A 30 10.31 -4.28 8.82
CA ASP A 30 9.53 -5.43 8.36
C ASP A 30 8.58 -5.02 7.24
N TYR A 31 8.09 -6.00 6.48
CA TYR A 31 7.18 -5.76 5.37
C TYR A 31 5.92 -6.61 5.44
N LEU A 32 4.84 -6.06 4.91
CA LEU A 32 3.55 -6.72 4.75
C LEU A 32 3.03 -6.47 3.33
N VAL A 33 2.27 -7.44 2.81
CA VAL A 33 1.50 -7.26 1.58
C VAL A 33 0.12 -6.77 1.96
N ALA A 34 -0.34 -5.72 1.30
CA ALA A 34 -1.59 -5.05 1.61
C ALA A 34 -2.39 -4.71 0.35
N THR A 35 -3.65 -4.37 0.54
CA THR A 35 -4.48 -3.69 -0.46
C THR A 35 -4.85 -2.30 0.05
N ALA A 36 -4.95 -1.32 -0.83
CA ALA A 36 -5.41 0.01 -0.44
C ALA A 36 -6.93 -0.01 -0.19
N PHE A 37 -7.37 0.65 0.88
CA PHE A 37 -8.77 0.83 1.23
C PHE A 37 -9.14 2.31 1.18
N PHE A 38 -10.27 2.59 0.53
CA PHE A 38 -10.77 3.94 0.26
C PHE A 38 -12.18 4.09 0.85
N ASP A 39 -12.54 5.32 1.20
CA ASP A 39 -13.89 5.67 1.62
C ASP A 39 -14.86 5.85 0.42
N GLU A 40 -16.12 6.19 0.72
CA GLU A 40 -17.17 6.40 -0.30
C GLU A 40 -16.91 7.61 -1.22
N LEU A 41 -16.00 8.50 -0.82
CA LEU A 41 -15.59 9.70 -1.55
C LEU A 41 -14.19 9.53 -2.15
N SER A 42 -13.73 8.30 -2.34
CA SER A 42 -12.46 8.02 -3.01
C SER A 42 -11.22 8.42 -2.21
N GLY A 43 -11.38 8.73 -0.92
CA GLY A 43 -10.31 9.09 -0.01
C GLY A 43 -9.58 7.86 0.53
N PHE A 44 -8.26 7.80 0.37
CA PHE A 44 -7.46 6.72 0.96
C PHE A 44 -7.52 6.78 2.49
N LEU A 45 -7.89 5.66 3.12
CA LEU A 45 -7.96 5.55 4.58
C LEU A 45 -6.78 4.80 5.18
N CYS A 46 -6.48 3.61 4.64
CA CYS A 46 -5.44 2.73 5.15
C CYS A 46 -5.09 1.61 4.17
N PHE A 47 -4.01 0.89 4.49
CA PHE A 47 -3.68 -0.38 3.87
C PHE A 47 -4.29 -1.52 4.68
N MET A 48 -4.99 -2.44 4.02
CA MET A 48 -5.55 -3.63 4.64
C MET A 48 -4.62 -4.83 4.43
N THR A 49 -4.26 -5.49 5.53
CA THR A 49 -3.45 -6.73 5.53
C THR A 49 -4.22 -7.89 6.15
N ASN A 50 -3.62 -9.08 6.14
CA ASN A 50 -4.15 -10.25 6.84
C ASN A 50 -4.10 -10.13 8.38
N VAL A 51 -3.32 -9.19 8.92
CA VAL A 51 -3.21 -8.95 10.37
C VAL A 51 -4.04 -7.75 10.84
N GLY A 52 -4.57 -6.95 9.91
CA GLY A 52 -5.40 -5.78 10.21
C GLY A 52 -5.12 -4.57 9.31
N PRO A 53 -5.80 -3.44 9.58
CA PRO A 53 -5.52 -2.17 8.93
C PRO A 53 -4.16 -1.60 9.37
N ILE A 54 -3.51 -0.87 8.47
CA ILE A 54 -2.29 -0.11 8.73
C ILE A 54 -2.52 1.31 8.19
N HIS A 55 -2.63 2.26 9.10
CA HIS A 55 -2.84 3.66 8.81
C HIS A 55 -1.54 4.37 8.39
N PRO A 56 -1.62 5.53 7.70
CA PRO A 56 -0.45 6.26 7.22
C PRO A 56 0.67 6.51 8.24
N HIS A 57 0.32 6.69 9.52
CA HIS A 57 1.29 6.97 10.59
C HIS A 57 1.97 5.71 11.16
N GLU A 58 1.55 4.52 10.74
CA GLU A 58 2.03 3.23 11.27
C GLU A 58 3.09 2.59 10.35
N TYR A 59 3.31 3.13 9.15
CA TYR A 59 4.30 2.64 8.21
C TYR A 59 5.26 3.73 7.73
N LYS A 60 6.42 3.29 7.26
CA LYS A 60 7.51 4.16 6.80
C LYS A 60 7.48 4.43 5.30
N LYS A 61 7.09 3.43 4.50
CA LYS A 61 7.03 3.52 3.03
C LYS A 61 6.14 2.43 2.46
N TRP A 62 5.66 2.63 1.24
CA TRP A 62 4.91 1.63 0.49
C TRP A 62 5.36 1.58 -0.97
N ALA A 63 5.10 0.48 -1.68
CA ALA A 63 5.32 0.37 -3.12
C ALA A 63 4.22 -0.46 -3.77
N LEU A 64 3.86 -0.13 -5.00
CA LEU A 64 2.97 -0.98 -5.81
C LEU A 64 3.73 -2.25 -6.22
N LEU A 65 3.14 -3.41 -5.99
CA LEU A 65 3.65 -4.68 -6.53
C LEU A 65 3.23 -4.83 -7.99
N PRO A 66 4.13 -5.30 -8.87
CA PRO A 66 3.78 -5.54 -10.27
C PRO A 66 2.70 -6.63 -10.37
N THR A 67 1.60 -6.32 -11.05
CA THR A 67 0.61 -7.32 -11.41
C THR A 67 1.23 -8.28 -12.42
N VAL A 68 1.42 -9.54 -12.04
CA VAL A 68 1.81 -10.58 -13.00
C VAL A 68 0.60 -10.80 -13.89
N LYS A 69 0.70 -10.37 -15.16
CA LYS A 69 -0.22 -10.82 -16.19
C LYS A 69 0.26 -12.21 -16.62
N ASP A 70 -0.58 -13.22 -16.44
CA ASP A 70 -0.40 -14.54 -17.03
C ASP A 70 -0.32 -14.46 -18.57
#